data_AF-A0AB74CEG4-F1
#
_entry.id   AF-A0AB74CEG4-F1
#
_cell.length_a   1.000
_cell.length_b   1.000
_cell.length_c   1.000
_cell.angle_alpha   90.00
_cell.angle_beta   90.00
_cell.angle_gamma   90.00
#
_symmetry.space_group_name_H-M   'P 1'
#
loop_
_entity.id
_entity.type
_entity.pdbx_description
1 polymer ?
#
loop_
_entity_poly.entity_id
_entity_poly.type
_entity_poly.pdbx_seq_one_letter_code
_entity_poly.pdbx_strand_id
1 'polypeptide(L)'
;MGEPVQVCHIYPFALGIEAEWEKEKFWNILQIFWDLETVDRWKKDIIGPNGTEVPQNLLCLSTVVHDLWGSARLAFEPVKMSEEKTSLTMRFWWLPRRAYSKEMDMCVAPSLPSDLKASPYNAKLWNCDTDQPIYSGQLVTMTTRDPEAMPLPSFDLFGVVDVTDEELEEVSEGFSDDGDTVRETSEETSEEEEEEEEEEEVLAYTDD
;
A
#
# COMPACT_ATOMS: atom_id res chain seq x y z
N MET A 1 3.00 16.80 17.65
CA MET A 1 2.84 15.33 17.51
C MET A 1 1.54 14.97 18.20
N GLY A 2 0.52 14.61 17.44
CA GLY A 2 -0.74 14.10 17.95
C GLY A 2 -1.33 13.19 16.87
N GLU A 3 -1.64 11.96 17.26
CA GLU A 3 -2.45 10.99 16.50
C GLU A 3 -1.76 10.18 15.36
N PRO A 4 -2.31 9.00 15.02
CA PRO A 4 -1.55 7.88 14.48
C PRO A 4 -1.06 8.13 13.05
N VAL A 5 0.18 7.72 12.84
CA VAL A 5 0.83 7.71 11.53
C VAL A 5 0.87 6.27 11.06
N GLN A 6 0.53 6.05 9.81
CA GLN A 6 0.67 4.78 9.13
C GLN A 6 1.85 4.83 8.16
N VAL A 7 2.54 3.71 8.10
CA VAL A 7 3.55 3.45 7.08
C VAL A 7 2.81 3.06 5.80
N CYS A 8 3.13 3.73 4.72
CA CYS A 8 2.49 3.57 3.42
C CYS A 8 3.57 3.34 2.37
N HIS A 9 3.37 2.35 1.49
CA HIS A 9 4.36 2.04 0.47
C HIS A 9 4.09 2.82 -0.82
N ILE A 10 5.17 3.29 -1.46
CA ILE A 10 5.11 3.87 -2.81
C ILE A 10 4.89 2.74 -3.82
N TYR A 11 5.72 1.70 -3.76
CA TYR A 11 5.53 0.44 -4.45
C TYR A 11 4.91 -0.61 -3.53
N PRO A 12 3.89 -1.36 -3.99
CA PRO A 12 3.15 -2.29 -3.16
C PRO A 12 4.04 -3.25 -2.37
N PHE A 13 3.73 -3.44 -1.09
CA PHE A 13 4.38 -4.43 -0.23
C PHE A 13 4.42 -5.83 -0.87
N ALA A 14 3.33 -6.22 -1.53
CA ALA A 14 3.16 -7.52 -2.19
C ALA A 14 4.29 -7.87 -3.16
N LEU A 15 4.86 -6.88 -3.87
CA LEU A 15 6.00 -7.10 -4.78
C LEU A 15 7.25 -7.64 -4.07
N GLY A 16 7.37 -7.46 -2.75
CA GLY A 16 8.44 -8.05 -1.94
C GLY A 16 8.27 -9.56 -1.72
N ILE A 17 7.02 -10.02 -1.60
CA ILE A 17 6.67 -11.37 -1.12
C ILE A 17 6.11 -12.31 -2.20
N GLU A 18 5.63 -11.76 -3.31
CA GLU A 18 5.03 -12.52 -4.42
C GLU A 18 6.01 -13.47 -5.12
N ALA A 19 5.48 -14.35 -5.97
CA ALA A 19 6.30 -15.23 -6.79
C ALA A 19 7.06 -14.43 -7.87
N GLU A 20 8.21 -14.94 -8.31
CA GLU A 20 9.06 -14.22 -9.27
C GLU A 20 8.33 -13.90 -10.59
N TRP A 21 7.46 -14.81 -11.06
CA TRP A 21 6.70 -14.60 -12.29
C TRP A 21 5.66 -13.48 -12.18
N GLU A 22 5.11 -13.22 -11.00
CA GLU A 22 4.16 -12.12 -10.74
C GLU A 22 4.89 -10.79 -10.77
N LYS A 23 6.06 -10.73 -10.12
CA LYS A 23 6.96 -9.57 -10.17
C LYS A 23 7.39 -9.28 -11.61
N GLU A 24 7.82 -10.31 -12.35
CA GLU A 24 8.18 -10.16 -13.76
C GLU A 24 7.03 -9.61 -14.60
N LYS A 25 5.80 -10.11 -14.39
CA LYS A 25 4.61 -9.60 -15.06
C LYS A 25 4.40 -8.11 -14.78
N PHE A 26 4.50 -7.68 -13.52
CA PHE A 26 4.41 -6.28 -13.14
C PHE A 26 5.47 -5.42 -13.85
N TRP A 27 6.74 -5.82 -13.82
CA TRP A 27 7.82 -5.07 -14.49
C TRP A 27 7.69 -5.05 -16.00
N ASN A 28 7.15 -6.11 -16.61
CA ASN A 28 6.90 -6.16 -18.05
C ASN A 28 5.79 -5.20 -18.48
N ILE A 29 4.77 -4.99 -17.64
CA ILE A 29 3.72 -3.99 -17.89
C ILE A 29 4.32 -2.58 -17.85
N LEU A 30 5.15 -2.26 -16.86
CA LEU A 30 5.80 -0.94 -16.78
C LEU A 30 6.67 -0.65 -18.02
N GLN A 31 7.38 -1.65 -18.56
CA GLN A 31 8.19 -1.49 -19.78
C GLN A 31 7.39 -1.14 -21.05
N ILE A 32 6.05 -1.22 -21.02
CA ILE A 32 5.20 -0.75 -22.11
C ILE A 32 5.17 0.79 -22.16
N PHE A 33 5.26 1.43 -20.99
CA PHE A 33 5.07 2.87 -20.82
C PHE A 33 6.39 3.63 -20.64
N TRP A 34 7.41 2.99 -20.05
CA TRP A 34 8.72 3.60 -19.83
C TRP A 34 9.84 2.80 -20.47
N ASP A 35 10.95 3.48 -20.76
CA ASP A 35 12.15 2.83 -21.25
C ASP A 35 12.75 1.89 -20.19
N LEU A 36 13.50 0.90 -20.68
CA LEU A 36 14.09 -0.14 -19.82
C LEU A 36 15.03 0.45 -18.76
N GLU A 37 15.78 1.50 -19.07
CA GLU A 37 16.70 2.11 -18.11
C GLU A 37 15.94 2.73 -16.92
N THR A 38 14.81 3.37 -17.20
CA THR A 38 13.92 3.92 -16.18
C THR A 38 13.33 2.83 -15.28
N VAL A 39 12.82 1.75 -15.86
CA VAL A 39 12.27 0.64 -15.09
C VAL A 39 13.35 -0.07 -14.26
N ASP A 40 14.55 -0.28 -14.81
CA ASP A 40 15.67 -0.90 -14.11
C ASP A 40 16.16 -0.06 -12.93
N ARG A 41 16.13 1.28 -13.03
CA ARG A 41 16.46 2.18 -11.90
C ARG A 41 15.48 1.96 -10.73
N TRP A 42 14.18 1.91 -11.00
CA TRP A 42 13.19 1.66 -9.96
C TRP A 42 13.33 0.27 -9.36
N LYS A 43 13.53 -0.73 -10.21
CA LYS A 43 13.73 -2.13 -9.82
C LYS A 43 14.92 -2.27 -8.87
N LYS A 44 16.04 -1.59 -9.15
CA LYS A 44 17.24 -1.60 -8.30
C LYS A 44 16.97 -1.06 -6.89
N ASP A 45 16.13 -0.04 -6.76
CA ASP A 45 15.83 0.60 -5.48
C ASP A 45 14.97 -0.27 -4.56
N ILE A 46 14.23 -1.26 -5.09
CA ILE A 46 13.29 -2.11 -4.31
C ILE A 46 13.52 -3.63 -4.39
N ILE A 47 14.43 -4.14 -5.23
CA ILE A 47 14.77 -5.58 -5.31
C ILE A 47 16.02 -5.91 -4.47
N GLY A 48 16.25 -5.15 -3.39
CA GLY A 48 17.29 -5.45 -2.42
C GLY A 48 16.96 -6.64 -1.51
N PRO A 49 17.86 -7.03 -0.59
CA PRO A 49 17.61 -8.08 0.40
C PRO A 49 16.44 -7.77 1.35
N ASN A 50 16.09 -6.48 1.48
CA ASN A 50 14.94 -6.01 2.26
C ASN A 50 13.67 -5.87 1.41
N GLY A 51 13.72 -6.19 0.11
CA GLY A 51 12.60 -6.02 -0.81
C GLY A 51 12.02 -4.60 -0.80
N THR A 52 10.71 -4.52 -0.69
CA THR A 52 9.92 -3.27 -0.65
C THR A 52 9.92 -2.59 0.72
N GLU A 53 10.47 -3.24 1.75
CA GLU A 53 10.61 -2.72 3.13
C GLU A 53 11.89 -1.91 3.30
N VAL A 54 12.07 -0.90 2.44
CA VAL A 54 13.20 0.05 2.52
C VAL A 54 12.65 1.46 2.76
N PRO A 55 13.28 2.29 3.61
CA PRO A 55 12.78 3.65 3.89
C PRO A 55 12.54 4.50 2.63
N GLN A 56 13.30 4.25 1.58
CA GLN A 56 13.17 4.88 0.27
C GLN A 56 11.81 4.61 -0.39
N ASN A 57 11.13 3.52 -0.04
CA ASN A 57 9.82 3.13 -0.56
C ASN A 57 8.67 3.46 0.41
N LEU A 58 8.94 4.12 1.54
CA LEU A 58 7.96 4.28 2.63
C LEU A 58 7.62 5.75 2.88
N LEU A 59 6.33 6.00 3.10
CA LEU A 59 5.75 7.28 3.49
C LEU A 59 5.10 7.16 4.86
N CYS A 60 5.11 8.27 5.59
CA CYS A 60 4.42 8.43 6.86
C CYS A 60 3.21 9.32 6.64
N LEU A 61 2.01 8.72 6.59
CA LEU A 61 0.76 9.43 6.34
C LEU A 61 -0.19 9.26 7.53
N SER A 62 -1.03 10.26 7.79
CA SER A 62 -2.17 10.05 8.72
C SER A 62 -3.13 9.02 8.13
N THR A 63 -3.89 8.31 8.98
CA THR A 63 -4.84 7.26 8.55
C THR A 63 -5.72 7.66 7.36
N VAL A 64 -6.36 8.83 7.42
CA VAL A 64 -7.25 9.31 6.33
C VAL A 64 -6.49 9.54 5.02
N VAL A 65 -5.26 10.05 5.09
CA VAL A 65 -4.44 10.31 3.91
C VAL A 65 -3.93 9.00 3.32
N HIS A 66 -3.65 8.00 4.16
CA HIS A 66 -3.27 6.67 3.71
C HIS A 66 -4.43 5.97 2.97
N ASP A 67 -5.66 6.05 3.48
CA ASP A 67 -6.83 5.49 2.79
C ASP A 67 -7.07 6.18 1.43
N LEU A 68 -6.86 7.49 1.35
CA LEU A 68 -6.97 8.26 0.11
C LEU A 68 -5.85 7.92 -0.89
N TRP A 69 -4.64 7.65 -0.40
CA TRP A 69 -3.52 7.15 -1.21
C TRP A 69 -3.84 5.76 -1.78
N GLY A 70 -4.19 4.80 -0.92
CA GLY A 70 -4.46 3.43 -1.33
C GLY A 70 -5.69 3.28 -2.23
N SER A 71 -6.59 4.26 -2.24
CA SER A 71 -7.75 4.31 -3.14
C SER A 71 -7.56 5.21 -4.36
N ALA A 72 -6.31 5.58 -4.70
CA ALA A 72 -6.00 6.42 -5.87
C ALA A 72 -6.84 7.71 -5.92
N ARG A 73 -7.00 8.39 -4.78
CA ARG A 73 -7.71 9.68 -4.68
C ARG A 73 -6.75 10.86 -4.64
N LEU A 74 -5.49 10.62 -4.31
CA LEU A 74 -4.43 11.61 -4.34
C LEU A 74 -3.12 10.99 -4.84
N ALA A 75 -2.23 11.83 -5.35
CA ALA A 75 -0.88 11.46 -5.74
C ALA A 75 0.13 12.53 -5.33
N PHE A 76 1.41 12.13 -5.30
CA PHE A 76 2.54 13.02 -5.09
C PHE A 76 3.49 12.95 -6.29
N GLU A 77 3.71 14.09 -6.94
CA GLU A 77 4.69 14.23 -8.02
C GLU A 77 6.00 14.78 -7.43
N PRO A 78 7.15 14.13 -7.64
CA PRO A 78 8.43 14.59 -7.12
C PRO A 78 8.91 15.79 -7.94
N VAL A 79 9.17 16.93 -7.29
CA VAL A 79 9.55 18.17 -7.99
C VAL A 79 11.04 18.46 -7.85
N LYS A 80 11.58 18.32 -6.63
CA LYS A 80 13.00 18.60 -6.37
C LYS A 80 13.49 17.87 -5.13
N MET A 81 14.68 17.29 -5.22
CA MET A 81 15.49 16.87 -4.08
C MET A 81 16.60 17.91 -3.85
N SER A 82 16.88 18.27 -2.58
CA SER A 82 18.06 19.09 -2.23
C SER A 82 19.36 18.34 -2.53
N GLU A 83 20.46 19.06 -2.80
CA GLU A 83 21.77 18.45 -3.05
C GLU A 83 22.23 17.58 -1.87
N GLU A 84 21.93 17.99 -0.65
CA GLU A 84 22.25 17.28 0.59
C GLU A 84 21.26 16.15 0.91
N LYS A 85 20.25 15.91 0.07
CA LYS A 85 19.17 14.92 0.28
C LYS A 85 18.38 15.08 1.59
N THR A 86 18.42 16.27 2.20
CA THR A 86 17.70 16.59 3.44
C THR A 86 16.28 17.08 3.22
N SER A 87 15.93 17.44 1.98
CA SER A 87 14.62 17.99 1.64
C SER A 87 14.12 17.44 0.30
N LEU A 88 12.92 16.88 0.32
CA LEU A 88 12.18 16.43 -0.87
C LEU A 88 10.93 17.29 -1.02
N THR A 89 10.88 18.08 -2.10
CA THR A 89 9.70 18.85 -2.48
C THR A 89 8.90 18.06 -3.49
N MET A 90 7.61 17.90 -3.21
CA MET A 90 6.64 17.22 -4.04
C MET A 90 5.47 18.14 -4.33
N ARG A 91 4.78 17.89 -5.43
CA ARG A 91 3.51 18.52 -5.76
C ARG A 91 2.39 17.55 -5.44
N PHE A 92 1.43 18.04 -4.67
CA PHE A 92 0.25 17.28 -4.30
C PHE A 92 -0.81 17.36 -5.41
N TRP A 93 -1.47 16.25 -5.69
CA TRP A 93 -2.56 16.17 -6.66
C TRP A 93 -3.77 15.48 -6.06
N TRP A 94 -4.95 16.10 -6.16
CA TRP A 94 -6.22 15.37 -6.10
C TRP A 94 -6.45 14.69 -7.45
N LEU A 95 -6.75 13.40 -7.42
CA LEU A 95 -7.02 12.63 -8.63
C LEU A 95 -8.53 12.64 -8.94
N PRO A 96 -8.92 13.01 -10.17
CA PRO A 96 -10.31 12.98 -10.57
C PRO A 96 -10.80 11.54 -10.70
N ARG A 97 -12.06 11.28 -10.30
CA ARG A 97 -12.68 9.98 -10.58
C ARG A 97 -13.00 9.92 -12.06
N ARG A 98 -12.42 8.93 -12.74
CA ARG A 98 -12.80 8.60 -14.12
C ARG A 98 -13.97 7.64 -14.09
N ALA A 99 -14.92 7.85 -14.99
CA ALA A 99 -15.90 6.81 -15.26
C ALA A 99 -15.15 5.67 -15.96
N TYR A 100 -15.35 4.44 -15.48
CA TYR A 100 -14.82 3.27 -16.15
C TYR A 100 -15.22 3.29 -17.63
N SER A 101 -14.24 3.04 -18.49
CA SER A 101 -14.44 2.86 -19.92
C SER A 101 -13.74 1.58 -20.34
N LYS A 102 -14.39 0.81 -21.21
CA LYS A 102 -13.79 -0.41 -21.79
C LYS A 102 -12.62 -0.10 -22.72
N GLU A 103 -12.60 1.11 -23.29
CA GLU A 103 -11.58 1.58 -24.22
C GLU A 103 -11.12 2.97 -23.78
N MET A 104 -9.80 3.19 -23.77
CA MET A 104 -9.16 4.48 -23.49
C MET A 104 -8.11 4.76 -24.57
N ASP A 105 -8.01 6.03 -24.96
CA ASP A 105 -6.97 6.48 -25.88
C ASP A 105 -5.66 6.67 -25.11
N MET A 106 -4.72 5.75 -25.29
CA MET A 106 -3.40 5.77 -24.65
C MET A 106 -2.56 7.01 -25.00
N CYS A 107 -2.86 7.69 -26.11
CA CYS A 107 -2.09 8.84 -26.59
C CYS A 107 -2.65 10.18 -26.10
N VAL A 108 -3.80 10.18 -25.41
CA VAL A 108 -4.40 11.38 -24.87
C VAL A 108 -4.03 11.51 -23.40
N ALA A 109 -3.19 12.49 -23.11
CA ALA A 109 -2.75 12.74 -21.74
C ALA A 109 -3.96 13.00 -20.82
N PRO A 110 -3.98 12.39 -19.62
CA PRO A 110 -5.01 12.63 -18.64
C PRO A 110 -5.03 14.11 -18.20
N SER A 111 -6.22 14.70 -18.06
CA SER A 111 -6.34 16.04 -17.46
C SER A 111 -6.24 15.95 -15.94
N LEU A 112 -5.25 16.64 -15.37
CA LEU A 112 -5.06 16.82 -13.92
C LEU A 112 -5.15 18.32 -13.59
N PRO A 113 -6.34 18.83 -13.22
CA PRO A 113 -6.49 20.24 -12.89
C PRO A 113 -5.73 20.62 -11.62
N SER A 114 -4.93 21.67 -11.69
CA SER A 114 -4.09 22.17 -10.59
C SER A 114 -4.83 23.04 -9.58
N ASP A 115 -6.16 23.06 -9.62
CA ASP A 115 -7.00 23.88 -8.74
C ASP A 115 -8.13 23.08 -8.07
N LEU A 116 -8.12 21.75 -8.19
CA LEU A 116 -9.05 20.90 -7.46
C LEU A 116 -8.90 21.13 -5.96
N LYS A 117 -10.03 21.36 -5.30
CA LYS A 117 -10.09 21.73 -3.87
C LYS A 117 -10.38 20.54 -2.96
N ALA A 118 -10.74 19.40 -3.54
CA ALA A 118 -11.23 18.22 -2.85
C ALA A 118 -11.14 17.00 -3.77
N SER A 119 -11.22 15.82 -3.16
CA SER A 119 -11.44 14.57 -3.89
C SER A 119 -12.84 14.53 -4.54
N PRO A 120 -13.10 13.57 -5.45
CA PRO A 120 -14.41 13.38 -6.10
C PRO A 120 -15.59 13.19 -5.13
N TYR A 121 -15.32 12.75 -3.90
CA TYR A 121 -16.32 12.56 -2.85
C TYR A 121 -16.24 13.62 -1.74
N ASN A 122 -15.72 14.81 -2.06
CA ASN A 122 -15.57 15.95 -1.16
C ASN A 122 -14.63 15.73 0.04
N ALA A 123 -13.70 14.76 -0.02
CA ALA A 123 -12.63 14.70 0.96
C ALA A 123 -11.70 15.90 0.78
N LYS A 124 -11.26 16.50 1.88
CA LYS A 124 -10.41 17.68 1.89
C LYS A 124 -9.33 17.51 2.95
N LEU A 125 -8.15 18.05 2.66
CA LEU A 125 -7.02 18.08 3.58
C LEU A 125 -6.71 19.53 3.92
N TRP A 126 -6.20 19.75 5.12
CA TRP A 126 -5.79 21.06 5.61
C TRP A 126 -4.33 21.01 6.05
N ASN A 127 -3.62 22.09 5.78
CA ASN A 127 -2.34 22.35 6.40
C ASN A 127 -2.59 22.80 7.84
N CYS A 128 -2.15 21.98 8.79
CA CYS A 128 -2.40 22.21 10.22
C CYS A 128 -1.66 23.44 10.77
N ASP A 129 -0.59 23.90 10.13
CA ASP A 129 0.19 25.06 10.58
C ASP A 129 -0.43 26.38 10.11
N THR A 130 -0.96 26.40 8.88
CA THR A 130 -1.53 27.61 8.26
C THR A 130 -3.04 27.68 8.30
N ASP A 131 -3.71 26.59 8.70
CA ASP A 131 -5.15 26.40 8.69
C ASP A 131 -5.78 26.66 7.29
N GLN A 132 -5.02 26.36 6.23
CA GLN A 132 -5.46 26.50 4.85
C GLN A 132 -5.75 25.13 4.22
N PRO A 133 -6.77 25.03 3.35
CA PRO A 133 -7.02 23.80 2.61
C PRO A 133 -5.88 23.52 1.62
N ILE A 134 -5.59 22.24 1.39
CA ILE A 134 -4.60 21.77 0.44
C ILE A 134 -5.29 21.51 -0.90
N TYR A 135 -4.83 22.20 -1.95
CA TYR A 135 -5.35 22.07 -3.31
C TYR A 135 -4.39 21.27 -4.19
N SER A 136 -4.90 20.73 -5.29
CA SER A 136 -4.04 20.19 -6.36
C SER A 136 -2.99 21.22 -6.76
N GLY A 137 -1.85 20.75 -7.23
CA GLY A 137 -0.74 21.60 -7.65
C GLY A 137 0.04 22.25 -6.51
N GLN A 138 -0.40 22.14 -5.26
CA GLN A 138 0.29 22.74 -4.13
C GLN A 138 1.57 21.97 -3.79
N LEU A 139 2.64 22.70 -3.46
CA LEU A 139 3.90 22.11 -3.04
C LEU A 139 3.88 21.71 -1.57
N VAL A 140 4.38 20.52 -1.29
CA VAL A 140 4.60 19.97 0.04
C VAL A 140 6.06 19.55 0.14
N THR A 141 6.69 19.79 1.29
CA THR A 141 8.10 19.49 1.49
C THR A 141 8.27 18.54 2.67
N MET A 142 8.87 17.38 2.42
CA MET A 142 9.37 16.49 3.45
C MET A 142 10.81 16.85 3.77
N THR A 143 11.18 16.77 5.04
CA THR A 143 12.55 17.05 5.48
C THR A 143 13.06 15.95 6.41
N THR A 144 14.35 15.71 6.35
CA THR A 144 15.08 14.84 7.28
C THR A 144 16.27 15.60 7.86
N ARG A 145 16.63 15.29 9.10
CA ARG A 145 17.82 15.84 9.76
C ARG A 145 19.07 15.01 9.47
N ASP A 146 18.88 13.77 9.04
CA ASP A 146 19.95 12.81 8.81
C ASP A 146 19.59 11.99 7.56
N PRO A 147 20.10 12.37 6.37
CA PRO A 147 19.77 11.68 5.12
C PRO A 147 20.41 10.30 5.00
N GLU A 148 21.38 9.94 5.87
CA GLU A 148 22.01 8.62 5.86
C GLU A 148 21.26 7.65 6.77
N ALA A 149 20.97 8.06 8.02
CA ALA A 149 20.26 7.22 8.98
C ALA A 149 18.74 7.24 8.79
N MET A 150 18.19 8.34 8.26
CA MET A 150 16.75 8.54 8.02
C MET A 150 16.53 9.11 6.61
N PRO A 151 16.88 8.34 5.56
CA PRO A 151 16.73 8.81 4.19
C PRO A 151 15.27 9.10 3.88
N LEU A 152 15.04 10.16 3.10
CA LEU A 152 13.74 10.45 2.51
C LEU A 152 13.39 9.40 1.44
N PRO A 153 12.10 9.28 1.07
CA PRO A 153 11.71 8.41 -0.03
C PRO A 153 12.49 8.74 -1.31
N SER A 154 12.74 7.72 -2.13
CA SER A 154 13.51 7.88 -3.36
C SER A 154 12.75 8.78 -4.33
N PHE A 155 13.46 9.76 -4.88
CA PHE A 155 12.93 10.64 -5.92
C PHE A 155 12.47 9.84 -7.14
N ASP A 156 13.21 8.78 -7.48
CA ASP A 156 12.96 7.98 -8.66
C ASP A 156 11.70 7.12 -8.50
N LEU A 157 11.45 6.56 -7.31
CA LEU A 157 10.29 5.69 -7.07
C LEU A 157 8.94 6.41 -7.21
N PHE A 158 8.91 7.72 -6.98
CA PHE A 158 7.71 8.53 -7.22
C PHE A 158 7.37 8.73 -8.71
N GLY A 159 8.30 8.43 -9.62
CA GLY A 159 8.06 8.56 -11.07
C GLY A 159 7.02 7.58 -11.64
N VAL A 160 6.57 6.62 -10.84
CA VAL A 160 5.66 5.51 -11.24
C VAL A 160 4.21 5.84 -10.95
N VAL A 161 3.99 6.58 -9.86
CA VAL A 161 2.66 6.94 -9.35
C VAL A 161 1.92 7.92 -10.26
N ASP A 162 2.61 8.55 -11.22
CA ASP A 162 1.99 9.41 -12.23
C ASP A 162 1.07 8.63 -13.21
N VAL A 163 1.19 7.30 -13.29
CA VAL A 163 0.49 6.50 -14.32
C VAL A 163 -0.13 5.19 -13.80
N THR A 164 0.31 4.63 -12.66
CA THR A 164 -0.24 3.34 -12.17
C THR A 164 -1.68 3.41 -11.65
N ASP A 165 -2.23 4.60 -11.40
CA ASP A 165 -3.61 4.77 -10.90
C ASP A 165 -4.69 4.55 -11.97
N GLU A 166 -4.33 4.37 -13.25
CA GLU A 166 -5.31 4.02 -14.29
C GLU A 166 -5.57 2.51 -14.45
N GLU A 167 -4.67 1.63 -13.98
CA GLU A 167 -4.72 0.19 -14.35
C GLU A 167 -4.76 -0.80 -13.17
N LEU A 168 -4.71 -0.37 -11.90
CA LEU A 168 -4.58 -1.32 -10.77
C LEU A 168 -5.85 -1.65 -9.98
N GLU A 169 -7.04 -1.11 -10.32
CA GLU A 169 -8.28 -1.59 -9.66
C GLU A 169 -8.50 -3.10 -9.91
N GLU A 170 -8.09 -3.65 -11.07
CA GLU A 170 -8.27 -5.08 -11.40
C GLU A 170 -7.23 -6.02 -10.74
N VAL A 171 -6.07 -5.50 -10.31
CA VAL A 171 -5.05 -6.32 -9.64
C VAL A 171 -5.41 -6.54 -8.17
N SER A 172 -6.04 -5.55 -7.52
CA SER A 172 -6.45 -5.67 -6.11
C SER A 172 -7.63 -6.62 -5.89
N GLU A 173 -8.56 -6.74 -6.85
CA GLU A 173 -9.69 -7.67 -6.78
C GLU A 173 -9.27 -9.14 -6.98
N GLY A 174 -8.06 -9.40 -7.50
CA GLY A 174 -7.49 -10.74 -7.63
C GLY A 174 -6.89 -11.32 -6.34
N PHE A 175 -6.67 -10.50 -5.32
CA PHE A 175 -6.17 -10.94 -4.02
C PHE A 175 -7.36 -11.10 -3.06
N SER A 176 -8.15 -12.16 -3.28
CA SER A 176 -9.14 -12.57 -2.30
C SER A 176 -8.44 -12.98 -1.00
N ASP A 177 -8.75 -12.22 0.04
CA ASP A 177 -8.56 -12.54 1.45
C ASP A 177 -9.45 -13.73 1.81
N ASP A 178 -8.99 -14.95 1.52
CA ASP A 178 -9.58 -16.16 2.10
C ASP A 178 -9.04 -16.32 3.52
N GLY A 179 -9.72 -15.63 4.43
CA GLY A 179 -9.61 -15.84 5.85
C GLY A 179 -10.03 -17.25 6.27
N ASP A 180 -9.22 -17.80 7.17
CA ASP A 180 -9.53 -18.84 8.15
C ASP A 180 -9.65 -20.30 7.65
N THR A 181 -8.59 -21.08 7.91
CA THR A 181 -8.76 -22.47 8.32
C THR A 181 -7.80 -22.74 9.47
N VAL A 182 -8.29 -22.53 10.69
CA VAL A 182 -7.94 -23.24 11.93
C VAL A 182 -6.97 -24.41 11.73
N ARG A 183 -5.72 -24.22 12.20
CA ARG A 183 -4.77 -25.32 12.42
C ARG A 183 -5.26 -26.12 13.62
N GLU A 184 -5.85 -27.28 13.36
CA GLU A 184 -6.03 -28.30 14.40
C GLU A 184 -4.64 -28.77 14.86
N THR A 185 -4.31 -28.51 16.11
CA THR A 185 -3.14 -29.09 16.78
C THR A 185 -3.54 -30.48 17.26
N SER A 186 -3.12 -31.50 16.53
CA SER A 186 -3.13 -32.89 16.99
C SER A 186 -2.06 -33.05 18.08
N GLU A 187 -2.46 -32.96 19.34
CA GLU A 187 -1.66 -33.45 20.47
C GLU A 187 -1.96 -34.94 20.64
N GLU A 188 -1.09 -35.78 20.08
CA GLU A 188 -1.00 -37.19 20.48
C GLU A 188 -0.17 -37.24 21.77
N THR A 189 -0.80 -37.50 22.90
CA THR A 189 -0.11 -37.96 24.10
C THR A 189 -0.72 -39.30 24.52
N SER A 190 0.08 -40.34 24.32
CA SER A 190 -0.11 -41.69 24.85
C SER A 190 0.20 -41.66 26.35
N GLU A 191 -0.70 -42.15 27.19
CA GLU A 191 -0.35 -42.71 28.50
C GLU A 191 -1.42 -43.74 28.90
N GLU A 192 -0.91 -44.91 29.26
CA GLU A 192 -1.60 -46.16 29.57
C GLU A 192 -2.05 -46.20 31.04
N GLU A 193 -2.80 -47.27 31.38
CA GLU A 193 -3.08 -47.79 32.75
C GLU A 193 -4.18 -47.02 33.54
N GLU A 194 -5.10 -47.63 34.29
CA GLU A 194 -5.30 -48.99 34.78
C GLU A 194 -6.77 -49.14 35.27
N GLU A 195 -7.11 -50.36 35.69
CA GLU A 195 -8.39 -50.95 36.05
C GLU A 195 -9.22 -50.23 37.14
N GLU A 196 -10.55 -50.45 37.16
CA GLU A 196 -11.23 -51.11 38.29
C GLU A 196 -12.72 -51.39 37.96
N GLU A 197 -13.12 -52.64 38.19
CA GLU A 197 -14.49 -53.14 38.20
C GLU A 197 -15.25 -52.59 39.42
N GLU A 198 -16.56 -52.36 39.31
CA GLU A 198 -17.49 -52.73 40.38
C GLU A 198 -18.95 -52.82 39.87
N GLU A 199 -19.60 -53.93 40.24
CA GLU A 199 -20.96 -54.35 39.91
C GLU A 199 -22.03 -53.70 40.81
N GLU A 200 -23.30 -53.99 40.47
CA GLU A 200 -24.55 -53.79 41.24
C GLU A 200 -25.10 -52.34 41.33
N GLU A 201 -26.39 -52.06 41.26
CA GLU A 201 -27.55 -52.83 41.73
C GLU A 201 -28.84 -52.45 40.95
N VAL A 202 -29.70 -53.45 40.79
CA VAL A 202 -31.08 -53.37 40.27
C VAL A 202 -31.95 -52.56 41.22
N LEU A 203 -32.79 -51.64 40.72
CA LEU A 203 -34.17 -51.53 41.24
C LEU A 203 -35.15 -50.98 40.19
N ALA A 204 -36.12 -51.83 39.88
CA ALA A 204 -37.34 -51.54 39.14
C ALA A 204 -38.23 -50.56 39.92
N TYR A 205 -39.00 -49.72 39.21
CA TYR A 205 -40.41 -49.48 39.55
C TYR A 205 -41.22 -49.21 38.28
N THR A 206 -42.23 -50.05 38.11
CA THR A 206 -43.42 -49.89 37.29
C THR A 206 -44.38 -48.88 37.92
N ASP A 207 -45.16 -48.19 37.07
CA ASP A 207 -46.56 -47.73 37.24
C ASP A 207 -46.79 -46.80 36.01
N ASP A 208 -47.81 -46.89 35.15
CA ASP A 208 -49.13 -47.55 35.10
C ASP A 208 -49.47 -47.76 33.60
#